data_AF-A0A6A5VT55-F1
#
_entry.id   AF-A0A6A5VT55-F1
#
_cell.length_a   1.000
_cell.length_b   1.000
_cell.length_c   1.000
_cell.angle_alpha   90.00
_cell.angle_beta   90.00
_cell.angle_gamma   90.00
#
_symmetry.space_group_name_H-M   'P 1'
#
loop_
_entity.id
_entity.type
_entity.pdbx_description
1 polymer ?
#
loop_
_entity_poly.entity_id
_entity_poly.type
_entity_poly.pdbx_seq_one_letter_code
_entity_poly.pdbx_strand_id
1 'polypeptide(L)'
;MFSRISQVARHLARPLPNYAHISAGAANRRQSPVSSSMSLMATTHGKQLIHTAACLIIGDEVLGGKTVDTNSAYLAKFCFSLGINLRRIEVIADDEDEIIEAARRMSKNYDFVVTSGGIGPTHDDITYQSIAKAFGLPLKLHDAAYERMKRLSKPHKSQPDFDWNVPSAALTAKKRMVELPLDDSRPYEDQVIFTQEELWVPVSCVNGNIHILPGVPSLFQRMLDGLKVHLVPRLSDPEGKGVHRILFSTPLPESAVAEYLTHLAAKVKEQGISVGSYPRWGKSRNTVTLVGRDADYMETLVLEVEEAVQGRRVSAEDEMDSETEPDADKPS
;
A
#
# COMPACT_ATOMS: atom_id res chain seq x y z
N MET A 1 -17.33 53.51 5.78
CA MET A 1 -16.99 53.00 7.12
C MET A 1 -18.29 52.59 7.80
N PHE A 2 -18.52 51.28 7.92
CA PHE A 2 -19.75 50.62 8.37
C PHE A 2 -20.04 50.88 9.86
N SER A 3 -21.25 51.32 10.22
CA SER A 3 -22.39 50.57 10.79
C SER A 3 -22.20 49.95 12.18
N ARG A 4 -23.08 50.28 13.14
CA ARG A 4 -24.06 49.35 13.73
C ARG A 4 -24.85 50.02 14.87
N ILE A 5 -26.16 50.18 14.66
CA ILE A 5 -27.18 50.21 15.72
C ILE A 5 -28.23 49.13 15.38
N SER A 6 -28.70 48.52 16.45
CA SER A 6 -29.67 47.45 16.67
C SER A 6 -30.85 47.30 15.71
N GLN A 7 -31.32 46.05 15.56
CA GLN A 7 -32.73 45.70 15.83
C GLN A 7 -32.99 44.19 15.87
N VAL A 8 -33.73 43.79 16.89
CA VAL A 8 -34.35 42.47 17.09
C VAL A 8 -35.66 42.43 16.30
N ALA A 9 -35.87 41.39 15.50
CA ALA A 9 -37.17 41.10 14.89
C ALA A 9 -37.54 39.63 15.09
N ARG A 10 -38.71 39.39 15.70
CA ARG A 10 -39.42 38.11 15.74
C ARG A 10 -40.22 37.97 14.45
N HIS A 11 -40.19 36.78 13.84
CA HIS A 11 -41.23 36.34 12.91
C HIS A 11 -41.67 34.90 13.24
N LEU A 12 -42.98 34.75 13.35
CA LEU A 12 -43.73 33.50 13.51
C LEU A 12 -43.87 32.79 12.15
N ALA A 13 -43.75 31.46 12.12
CA ALA A 13 -44.57 30.58 11.26
C ALA A 13 -44.42 29.07 11.58
N ARG A 14 -45.47 28.52 12.20
CA ARG A 14 -46.16 27.21 12.02
C ARG A 14 -45.43 25.85 12.23
N PRO A 15 -46.05 24.96 13.04
CA PRO A 15 -45.72 23.54 13.10
C PRO A 15 -46.56 22.73 12.07
N LEU A 16 -45.98 21.68 11.50
CA LEU A 16 -46.67 20.66 10.68
C LEU A 16 -46.40 19.25 11.26
N PRO A 17 -47.27 18.27 10.97
CA PRO A 17 -47.95 17.49 11.99
C PRO A 17 -47.34 16.13 12.32
N ASN A 18 -47.60 15.69 13.56
CA ASN A 18 -47.55 14.30 14.01
C ASN A 18 -48.41 13.40 13.11
N TYR A 19 -47.83 12.33 12.58
CA TYR A 19 -48.56 11.15 12.17
C TYR A 19 -48.04 9.91 12.92
N ALA A 20 -49.02 9.10 13.29
CA ALA A 20 -49.00 8.03 14.26
C ALA A 20 -48.02 6.89 13.98
N HIS A 21 -47.66 6.23 15.09
CA HIS A 21 -47.18 4.86 15.18
C HIS A 21 -47.89 3.94 14.18
N ILE A 22 -47.09 3.23 13.38
CA ILE A 22 -47.48 1.97 12.76
C ILE A 22 -46.48 0.92 13.22
N SER A 23 -46.98 -0.02 14.01
CA SER A 23 -46.29 -1.24 14.41
C SER A 23 -45.75 -1.95 13.17
N ALA A 24 -44.43 -2.12 13.11
CA ALA A 24 -43.79 -2.92 12.08
C ALA A 24 -44.18 -4.39 12.29
N GLY A 25 -45.08 -4.87 11.43
CA GLY A 25 -45.35 -6.29 11.26
C GLY A 25 -44.07 -7.04 10.91
N ALA A 26 -43.93 -8.22 11.50
CA ALA A 26 -42.87 -9.18 11.22
C ALA A 26 -42.80 -9.48 9.72
N ALA A 27 -41.86 -8.84 9.03
CA ALA A 27 -41.47 -9.17 7.67
C ALA A 27 -40.13 -9.90 7.74
N ASN A 28 -40.21 -11.21 7.53
CA ASN A 28 -39.12 -12.15 7.41
C ASN A 28 -38.11 -11.68 6.34
N ARG A 29 -37.06 -10.95 6.74
CA ARG A 29 -35.92 -10.65 5.87
C ARG A 29 -35.14 -11.94 5.65
N ARG A 30 -35.46 -12.63 4.54
CA ARG A 30 -34.54 -13.60 3.95
C ARG A 30 -33.22 -12.88 3.70
N GLN A 31 -32.18 -13.27 4.42
CA GLN A 31 -30.80 -12.93 4.10
C GLN A 31 -30.52 -13.45 2.69
N SER A 32 -30.29 -12.51 1.76
CA SER A 32 -29.74 -12.81 0.44
C SER A 32 -28.27 -13.23 0.57
N PRO A 33 -27.75 -14.14 -0.28
CA PRO A 33 -26.47 -14.81 -0.05
C PRO A 33 -25.31 -13.89 -0.47
N VAL A 34 -24.78 -13.11 0.48
CA VAL A 34 -23.55 -12.32 0.28
C VAL A 34 -22.32 -13.24 0.11
N SER A 35 -22.40 -14.45 0.68
CA SER A 35 -21.30 -15.42 0.72
C SER A 35 -20.90 -15.98 -0.66
N SER A 36 -21.86 -16.23 -1.57
CA SER A 36 -21.56 -16.83 -2.88
C SER A 36 -20.87 -15.85 -3.84
N SER A 37 -21.17 -14.55 -3.78
CA SER A 37 -20.54 -13.55 -4.65
C SER A 37 -19.10 -13.23 -4.24
N MET A 38 -18.79 -13.23 -2.93
CA MET A 38 -17.45 -12.94 -2.43
C MET A 38 -16.45 -14.08 -2.72
N SER A 39 -16.87 -15.33 -2.56
CA SER A 39 -16.04 -16.51 -2.89
C SER A 39 -15.70 -16.56 -4.40
N LEU A 40 -16.64 -16.19 -5.26
CA LEU A 40 -16.40 -16.06 -6.71
C LEU A 40 -15.41 -14.92 -7.04
N MET A 41 -15.52 -13.76 -6.38
CA MET A 41 -14.57 -12.66 -6.54
C MET A 41 -13.16 -13.05 -6.08
N ALA A 42 -13.02 -13.70 -4.93
CA ALA A 42 -11.72 -14.11 -4.40
C ALA A 42 -11.00 -15.11 -5.31
N THR A 43 -11.74 -16.08 -5.86
CA THR A 43 -11.22 -17.06 -6.82
C THR A 43 -10.79 -16.41 -8.13
N THR A 44 -11.50 -15.35 -8.54
CA THR A 44 -11.19 -14.54 -9.72
C THR A 44 -9.92 -13.71 -9.50
N HIS A 45 -9.80 -13.04 -8.34
CA HIS A 45 -8.62 -12.24 -8.01
C HIS A 45 -7.34 -13.07 -7.97
N GLY A 46 -7.35 -14.26 -7.36
CA GLY A 46 -6.16 -15.11 -7.22
C GLY A 46 -5.54 -15.59 -8.56
N LYS A 47 -6.31 -15.55 -9.65
CA LYS A 47 -5.90 -16.06 -10.97
C LYS A 47 -5.78 -14.98 -12.05
N GLN A 48 -6.11 -13.73 -11.73
CA GLN A 48 -6.01 -12.62 -12.68
C GLN A 48 -4.62 -12.00 -12.71
N LEU A 49 -4.33 -11.39 -13.86
CA LEU A 49 -3.12 -10.59 -14.05
C LEU A 49 -3.14 -9.38 -13.13
N ILE A 50 -1.97 -9.04 -12.60
CA ILE A 50 -1.75 -7.90 -11.71
C ILE A 50 -1.29 -6.73 -12.56
N HIS A 51 -2.09 -5.67 -12.59
CA HIS A 51 -1.75 -4.41 -13.25
C HIS A 51 -1.59 -3.27 -12.25
N THR A 52 -2.40 -3.27 -11.21
CA THR A 52 -2.51 -2.20 -10.23
C THR A 52 -2.27 -2.70 -8.82
N ALA A 53 -1.67 -1.84 -8.00
CA ALA A 53 -1.49 -2.09 -6.58
C ALA A 53 -1.98 -0.94 -5.72
N ALA A 54 -2.25 -1.25 -4.45
CA ALA A 54 -2.45 -0.28 -3.39
C ALA A 54 -1.76 -0.71 -2.09
N CYS A 55 -1.34 0.28 -1.30
CA CYS A 55 -0.73 0.09 0.00
C CYS A 55 -1.64 0.64 1.10
N LEU A 56 -1.88 -0.16 2.13
CA LEU A 56 -2.60 0.24 3.32
C LEU A 56 -1.68 0.13 4.54
N ILE A 57 -1.16 1.26 5.00
CA ILE A 57 -0.38 1.35 6.22
C ILE A 57 -1.35 1.55 7.39
N ILE A 58 -1.26 0.69 8.39
CA ILE A 58 -2.13 0.67 9.57
C ILE A 58 -1.23 0.89 10.78
N GLY A 59 -1.38 2.03 11.44
CA GLY A 59 -0.53 2.39 12.58
C GLY A 59 -0.70 3.85 13.01
N ASP A 60 -1.20 4.05 14.23
CA ASP A 60 -1.32 5.36 14.86
C ASP A 60 0.03 6.08 15.01
N GLU A 61 1.13 5.34 15.16
CA GLU A 61 2.47 5.91 15.27
C GLU A 61 2.95 6.58 13.97
N VAL A 62 2.43 6.14 12.82
CA VAL A 62 2.71 6.77 11.52
C VAL A 62 1.89 8.05 11.39
N LEU A 63 0.59 8.00 11.70
CA LEU A 63 -0.28 9.18 11.68
C LEU A 63 0.18 10.26 12.67
N GLY A 64 0.64 9.84 13.86
CA GLY A 64 1.19 10.73 14.88
C GLY A 64 2.61 11.22 14.59
N GLY A 65 3.24 10.79 13.49
CA GLY A 65 4.59 11.20 13.09
C GLY A 65 5.73 10.67 13.97
N LYS A 66 5.44 9.72 14.88
CA LYS A 66 6.45 9.07 15.71
C LYS A 66 7.36 8.17 14.88
N THR A 67 6.80 7.52 13.86
CA THR A 67 7.52 6.66 12.92
C THR A 67 7.37 7.21 11.52
N VAL A 68 8.47 7.34 10.80
CA VAL A 68 8.44 7.64 9.36
C VAL A 68 8.10 6.36 8.62
N ASP A 69 7.03 6.39 7.82
CA ASP A 69 6.69 5.28 6.93
C ASP A 69 7.76 5.09 5.85
N THR A 70 8.42 3.94 5.91
CA THR A 70 9.40 3.48 4.92
C THR A 70 8.91 2.26 4.14
N ASN A 71 7.80 1.64 4.57
CA ASN A 71 7.28 0.43 3.96
C ASN A 71 6.56 0.74 2.66
N SER A 72 5.77 1.82 2.62
CA SER A 72 5.11 2.24 1.37
C SER A 72 6.12 2.66 0.29
N ALA A 73 7.19 3.36 0.69
CA ALA A 73 8.29 3.71 -0.20
C ALA A 73 9.02 2.48 -0.75
N TYR A 74 9.23 1.46 0.09
CA TYR A 74 9.81 0.20 -0.35
C TYR A 74 8.87 -0.54 -1.32
N LEU A 75 7.58 -0.64 -1.00
CA LEU A 75 6.57 -1.23 -1.88
C LEU A 75 6.48 -0.49 -3.22
N ALA A 76 6.60 0.83 -3.24
CA ALA A 76 6.61 1.62 -4.48
C ALA A 76 7.78 1.21 -5.39
N LYS A 77 8.98 1.05 -4.83
CA LYS A 77 10.15 0.54 -5.57
C LYS A 77 9.94 -0.89 -6.05
N PHE A 78 9.40 -1.75 -5.19
CA PHE A 78 9.08 -3.14 -5.53
C PHE A 78 8.09 -3.22 -6.70
N CYS A 79 6.95 -2.54 -6.62
CA CYS A 79 5.96 -2.48 -7.68
C CYS A 79 6.53 -1.91 -8.99
N PHE A 80 7.32 -0.83 -8.91
CA PHE A 80 8.00 -0.24 -10.07
C PHE A 80 8.89 -1.26 -10.78
N SER A 81 9.70 -2.02 -10.02
CA SER A 81 10.59 -3.04 -10.57
C SER A 81 9.86 -4.21 -11.26
N LEU A 82 8.61 -4.47 -10.86
CA LEU A 82 7.74 -5.49 -11.46
C LEU A 82 6.78 -4.92 -12.52
N GLY A 83 6.87 -3.63 -12.81
CA GLY A 83 5.95 -2.92 -13.69
C GLY A 83 4.50 -2.87 -13.20
N ILE A 84 4.25 -3.12 -11.91
CA ILE A 84 2.95 -2.96 -11.28
C ILE A 84 2.73 -1.48 -10.98
N ASN A 85 1.57 -0.94 -11.37
CA ASN A 85 1.24 0.44 -11.11
C ASN A 85 0.71 0.62 -9.68
N LEU A 86 1.53 1.10 -8.76
CA LEU A 86 1.07 1.48 -7.42
C LEU A 86 0.23 2.76 -7.53
N ARG A 87 -1.09 2.60 -7.41
CA ARG A 87 -2.07 3.66 -7.65
C ARG A 87 -2.42 4.47 -6.41
N ARG A 88 -2.20 3.91 -5.23
CA ARG A 88 -2.67 4.48 -3.97
C ARG A 88 -1.85 3.98 -2.79
N ILE A 89 -1.51 4.88 -1.89
CA ILE A 89 -1.01 4.60 -0.55
C ILE A 89 -1.94 5.34 0.41
N GLU A 90 -2.48 4.65 1.40
CA GLU A 90 -3.22 5.26 2.50
C GLU A 90 -2.59 4.85 3.82
N VAL A 91 -2.53 5.81 4.75
CA VAL A 91 -2.15 5.57 6.14
C VAL A 91 -3.42 5.80 6.96
N ILE A 92 -3.80 4.82 7.77
CA ILE A 92 -5.00 4.86 8.61
C ILE A 92 -4.67 4.50 10.05
N ALA A 93 -5.59 4.83 10.96
CA ALA A 93 -5.49 4.53 12.38
C ALA A 93 -5.67 3.02 12.64
N ASP A 94 -5.26 2.58 13.84
CA ASP A 94 -5.58 1.25 14.37
C ASP A 94 -7.05 1.18 14.83
N ASP A 95 -7.97 1.48 13.91
CA ASP A 95 -9.42 1.48 14.11
C ASP A 95 -10.09 0.44 13.20
N GLU A 96 -11.00 -0.35 13.78
CA GLU A 96 -11.62 -1.49 13.08
C GLU A 96 -12.48 -1.04 11.88
N ASP A 97 -13.25 0.04 12.02
CA ASP A 97 -14.15 0.50 10.96
C ASP A 97 -13.36 1.14 9.81
N GLU A 98 -12.29 1.89 10.11
CA GLU A 98 -11.35 2.42 9.12
C GLU A 98 -10.66 1.30 8.33
N ILE A 99 -10.15 0.27 9.02
CA ILE A 99 -9.50 -0.87 8.35
C ILE A 99 -10.50 -1.62 7.46
N ILE A 100 -11.73 -1.84 7.93
CA ILE A 100 -12.77 -2.53 7.17
C ILE A 100 -13.14 -1.76 5.89
N GLU A 101 -13.35 -0.45 5.99
CA GLU A 101 -13.67 0.41 4.85
C GLU A 101 -12.55 0.36 3.82
N ALA A 102 -11.32 0.67 4.24
CA ALA A 102 -10.18 0.78 3.35
C ALA A 102 -9.86 -0.57 2.69
N ALA A 103 -9.85 -1.67 3.45
CA ALA A 103 -9.58 -3.00 2.91
C ALA A 103 -10.60 -3.39 1.83
N ARG A 104 -11.91 -3.17 2.06
CA ARG A 104 -12.95 -3.46 1.06
C ARG A 104 -12.81 -2.61 -0.18
N ARG A 105 -12.63 -1.30 -0.01
CA ARG A 105 -12.52 -0.34 -1.11
C ARG A 105 -11.27 -0.61 -1.95
N MET A 106 -10.13 -0.86 -1.32
CA MET A 106 -8.89 -1.16 -2.04
C MET A 106 -8.96 -2.52 -2.73
N SER A 107 -9.44 -3.57 -2.06
CA SER A 107 -9.58 -4.90 -2.67
C SER A 107 -10.52 -4.91 -3.88
N LYS A 108 -11.57 -4.09 -3.86
CA LYS A 108 -12.46 -3.93 -5.01
C LYS A 108 -11.79 -3.23 -6.19
N ASN A 109 -10.93 -2.25 -5.93
CA ASN A 109 -10.44 -1.32 -6.95
C ASN A 109 -9.04 -1.66 -7.51
N TYR A 110 -8.30 -2.57 -6.87
CA TYR A 110 -6.91 -2.88 -7.21
C TYR A 110 -6.62 -4.38 -7.21
N ASP A 111 -5.67 -4.81 -8.04
CA ASP A 111 -5.36 -6.23 -8.26
C ASP A 111 -4.45 -6.81 -7.17
N PHE A 112 -3.62 -5.97 -6.57
CA PHE A 112 -2.65 -6.33 -5.53
C PHE A 112 -2.67 -5.32 -4.38
N VAL A 113 -3.30 -5.69 -3.27
CA VAL A 113 -3.35 -4.84 -2.06
C VAL A 113 -2.38 -5.39 -1.05
N VAL A 114 -1.52 -4.54 -0.51
CA VAL A 114 -0.56 -4.88 0.55
C VAL A 114 -0.87 -4.05 1.78
N THR A 115 -1.07 -4.72 2.91
CA THR A 115 -1.17 -4.03 4.21
C THR A 115 0.15 -4.09 4.95
N SER A 116 0.39 -3.12 5.83
CA SER A 116 1.54 -3.13 6.73
C SER A 116 1.11 -2.64 8.11
N GLY A 117 1.39 -3.42 9.14
CA GLY A 117 1.11 -3.06 10.54
C GLY A 117 -0.08 -3.81 11.16
N GLY A 118 -0.20 -3.67 12.48
CA GLY A 118 -1.32 -4.21 13.27
C GLY A 118 -1.44 -5.73 13.35
N ILE A 119 -0.33 -6.50 13.24
CA ILE A 119 -0.33 -7.98 13.33
C ILE A 119 0.51 -8.55 14.47
N GLY A 120 1.02 -7.69 15.35
CA GLY A 120 1.75 -8.10 16.53
C GLY A 120 0.85 -8.64 17.65
N PRO A 121 1.40 -8.80 18.87
CA PRO A 121 0.71 -9.45 19.97
C PRO A 121 -0.16 -8.50 20.83
N THR A 122 -0.10 -7.19 20.63
CA THR A 122 -0.74 -6.20 21.53
C THR A 122 -2.22 -6.00 21.20
N HIS A 123 -2.94 -5.16 21.94
CA HIS A 123 -4.42 -5.06 21.82
C HIS A 123 -4.87 -4.19 20.64
N ASP A 124 -4.01 -3.25 20.26
CA ASP A 124 -4.06 -2.36 19.10
C ASP A 124 -3.70 -3.08 17.79
N ASP A 125 -3.01 -4.21 17.83
CA ASP A 125 -2.72 -5.03 16.66
C ASP A 125 -3.96 -5.78 16.13
N ILE A 126 -4.87 -5.08 15.44
CA ILE A 126 -6.20 -5.58 15.04
C ILE A 126 -6.38 -5.85 13.54
N THR A 127 -5.31 -5.86 12.74
CA THR A 127 -5.38 -5.99 11.26
C THR A 127 -6.02 -7.31 10.84
N TYR A 128 -5.62 -8.45 11.43
CA TYR A 128 -6.22 -9.75 11.08
C TYR A 128 -7.71 -9.81 11.41
N GLN A 129 -8.09 -9.33 12.61
CA GLN A 129 -9.47 -9.29 13.09
C GLN A 129 -10.35 -8.43 12.19
N SER A 130 -9.89 -7.22 11.88
CA SER A 130 -10.63 -6.24 11.10
C SER A 130 -10.79 -6.72 9.65
N ILE A 131 -9.74 -7.28 9.04
CA ILE A 131 -9.84 -7.84 7.69
C ILE A 131 -10.71 -9.11 7.67
N ALA A 132 -10.65 -9.97 8.69
CA ALA A 132 -11.57 -11.11 8.81
C ALA A 132 -13.04 -10.64 8.79
N LYS A 133 -13.35 -9.63 9.62
CA LYS A 133 -14.69 -9.02 9.71
C LYS A 133 -15.10 -8.34 8.40
N ALA A 134 -14.16 -7.69 7.70
CA ALA A 134 -14.41 -7.06 6.40
C ALA A 134 -14.93 -8.07 5.36
N PHE A 135 -14.44 -9.31 5.38
CA PHE A 135 -14.80 -10.34 4.40
C PHE A 135 -15.70 -11.45 4.98
N GLY A 136 -16.18 -11.30 6.21
CA GLY A 136 -17.06 -12.28 6.85
C GLY A 136 -16.38 -13.62 7.11
N LEU A 137 -15.07 -13.61 7.37
CA LEU A 137 -14.26 -14.80 7.58
C LEU A 137 -14.05 -15.10 9.06
N PRO A 138 -13.96 -16.38 9.46
CA PRO A 138 -13.50 -16.74 10.79
C PRO A 138 -12.01 -16.48 10.96
N LEU A 139 -11.60 -16.14 12.18
CA LEU A 139 -10.21 -16.27 12.60
C LEU A 139 -9.95 -17.68 13.10
N LYS A 140 -8.93 -18.33 12.57
CA LYS A 140 -8.55 -19.69 12.94
C LYS A 140 -7.07 -19.75 13.26
N LEU A 141 -6.72 -20.49 14.30
CA LEU A 141 -5.33 -20.79 14.62
C LEU A 141 -4.72 -21.57 13.45
N HIS A 142 -3.63 -21.07 12.88
CA HIS A 142 -2.92 -21.73 11.81
C HIS A 142 -1.79 -22.60 12.37
N ASP A 143 -2.04 -23.90 12.52
CA ASP A 143 -1.16 -24.84 13.22
C ASP A 143 0.28 -24.82 12.69
N ALA A 144 0.49 -24.78 11.37
CA ALA A 144 1.84 -24.75 10.81
C ALA A 144 2.59 -23.44 11.12
N ALA A 145 1.88 -22.31 11.21
CA ALA A 145 2.48 -21.04 11.62
C ALA A 145 2.78 -21.03 13.13
N TYR A 146 1.88 -21.62 13.93
CA TYR A 146 2.07 -21.80 15.36
C TYR A 146 3.30 -22.67 15.67
N GLU A 147 3.43 -23.82 15.01
CA GLU A 147 4.59 -24.71 15.20
C GLU A 147 5.89 -24.08 14.70
N ARG A 148 5.87 -23.35 13.57
CA ARG A 148 7.04 -22.56 13.13
C ARG A 148 7.41 -21.49 14.15
N MET A 149 6.44 -20.78 14.71
CA MET A 149 6.66 -19.77 15.74
C MET A 149 7.27 -20.39 16.99
N LYS A 150 6.76 -21.55 17.43
CA LYS A 150 7.32 -22.31 18.55
C LYS A 150 8.78 -22.72 18.30
N ARG A 151 9.09 -23.21 17.10
CA ARG A 151 10.44 -23.66 16.70
C ARG A 151 11.45 -22.51 16.56
N LEU A 152 11.02 -21.38 15.99
CA LEU A 152 11.90 -20.26 15.62
C LEU A 152 11.98 -19.18 16.71
N SER A 153 11.07 -19.18 17.68
CA SER A 153 11.12 -18.26 18.81
C SER A 153 12.33 -18.56 19.69
N LYS A 154 13.23 -17.59 19.81
CA LYS A 154 14.31 -17.65 20.78
C LYS A 154 13.78 -17.23 22.16
N PRO A 155 14.25 -17.87 23.26
CA PRO A 155 13.96 -17.39 24.61
C PRO A 155 14.33 -15.91 24.73
N HIS A 156 13.37 -15.09 25.15
CA HIS A 156 13.60 -13.66 25.31
C HIS A 156 14.21 -13.39 26.68
N LYS A 157 15.26 -12.58 26.77
CA LYS A 157 15.95 -12.30 28.05
C LYS A 157 15.02 -11.73 29.14
N SER A 158 13.97 -11.00 28.74
CA SER A 158 12.96 -10.47 29.66
C SER A 158 11.78 -11.41 29.94
N GLN A 159 11.78 -12.62 29.36
CA GLN A 159 10.80 -13.68 29.64
C GLN A 159 11.53 -15.03 29.76
N PRO A 160 12.39 -15.22 30.80
CA PRO A 160 13.17 -16.44 30.96
C PRO A 160 12.29 -17.68 31.21
N ASP A 161 11.12 -17.50 31.84
CA ASP A 161 10.24 -18.59 32.27
C ASP A 161 9.05 -18.85 31.32
N PHE A 162 9.11 -18.35 30.09
CA PHE A 162 8.03 -18.60 29.13
C PHE A 162 8.02 -20.06 28.65
N ASP A 163 6.90 -20.76 28.86
CA ASP A 163 6.67 -22.13 28.40
C ASP A 163 5.49 -22.19 27.42
N TRP A 164 5.72 -22.81 26.26
CA TRP A 164 4.71 -23.04 25.21
C TRP A 164 3.60 -24.02 25.61
N ASN A 165 3.80 -24.81 26.66
CA ASN A 165 2.86 -25.84 27.11
C ASN A 165 2.03 -25.41 28.32
N VAL A 166 2.34 -24.25 28.93
CA VAL A 166 1.64 -23.73 30.10
C VAL A 166 0.75 -22.54 29.69
N PRO A 167 -0.57 -22.58 29.97
CA PRO A 167 -1.45 -21.45 29.73
C PRO A 167 -0.95 -20.16 30.40
N SER A 168 -0.79 -19.10 29.61
CA SER A 168 -0.33 -17.79 30.09
C SER A 168 -0.86 -16.67 29.20
N ALA A 169 -0.85 -15.44 29.71
CA ALA A 169 -1.18 -14.25 28.91
C ALA A 169 -0.22 -14.10 27.72
N ALA A 170 1.07 -14.38 27.92
CA ALA A 170 2.08 -14.35 26.85
C ALA A 170 1.80 -15.40 25.76
N LEU A 171 1.39 -16.62 26.13
CA LEU A 171 1.02 -17.65 25.16
C LEU A 171 -0.23 -17.25 24.37
N THR A 172 -1.22 -16.67 25.05
CA THR A 172 -2.45 -16.17 24.42
C THR A 172 -2.13 -15.07 23.40
N ALA A 173 -1.31 -14.09 23.78
CA ALA A 173 -0.87 -13.01 22.90
C ALA A 173 -0.08 -13.53 21.68
N LYS A 174 0.77 -14.55 21.88
CA LYS A 174 1.50 -15.21 20.78
C LYS A 174 0.57 -15.96 19.82
N LYS A 175 -0.41 -16.70 20.33
CA LYS A 175 -1.39 -17.42 19.49
C LYS A 175 -2.16 -16.47 18.59
N ARG A 176 -2.54 -15.29 19.10
CA ARG A 176 -3.25 -14.26 18.34
C ARG A 176 -2.52 -13.79 17.07
N MET A 177 -1.19 -13.81 17.06
CA MET A 177 -0.37 -13.45 15.88
C MET A 177 -0.43 -14.49 14.74
N VAL A 178 -0.95 -15.69 15.03
CA VAL A 178 -1.11 -16.80 14.06
C VAL A 178 -2.56 -17.28 13.99
N GLU A 179 -3.50 -16.48 14.50
CA GLU A 179 -4.92 -16.60 14.23
C GLU A 179 -5.22 -15.81 12.96
N LEU A 180 -5.34 -16.52 11.84
CA LEU A 180 -5.44 -15.92 10.51
C LEU A 180 -6.89 -15.93 10.00
N PRO A 181 -7.28 -14.93 9.19
CA PRO A 181 -8.53 -14.96 8.44
C PRO A 181 -8.47 -16.06 7.37
N LEU A 182 -9.26 -17.13 7.54
CA LEU A 182 -9.26 -18.28 6.63
C LEU A 182 -10.63 -18.52 6.00
N ASP A 183 -10.64 -18.67 4.68
CA ASP A 183 -11.81 -19.02 3.88
C ASP A 183 -11.75 -20.52 3.54
N ASP A 184 -12.66 -21.30 4.12
CA ASP A 184 -12.74 -22.75 3.90
C ASP A 184 -13.12 -23.11 2.44
N SER A 185 -13.60 -22.14 1.66
CA SER A 185 -13.91 -22.35 0.24
C SER A 185 -12.69 -22.22 -0.69
N ARG A 186 -11.53 -21.79 -0.17
CA ARG A 186 -10.29 -21.58 -0.94
C ARG A 186 -9.16 -22.53 -0.48
N PRO A 187 -8.23 -22.90 -1.37
CA PRO A 187 -7.04 -23.67 -0.98
C PRO A 187 -6.22 -22.92 0.08
N TYR A 188 -5.59 -23.65 1.01
CA TYR A 188 -4.80 -23.03 2.09
C TYR A 188 -3.51 -22.40 1.56
N GLU A 189 -2.89 -23.03 0.55
CA GLU A 189 -1.67 -22.57 -0.10
C GLU A 189 -1.83 -21.21 -0.81
N ASP A 190 -3.06 -20.86 -1.19
CA ASP A 190 -3.42 -19.57 -1.80
C ASP A 190 -3.78 -18.49 -0.76
N GLN A 191 -3.79 -18.86 0.52
CA GLN A 191 -4.22 -18.02 1.64
C GLN A 191 -3.10 -17.77 2.65
N VAL A 192 -2.15 -18.70 2.79
CA VAL A 192 -1.08 -18.60 3.78
C VAL A 192 0.25 -18.92 3.10
N ILE A 193 1.01 -17.88 2.80
CA ILE A 193 2.26 -17.99 2.03
C ILE A 193 3.45 -17.76 2.96
N PHE A 194 4.28 -18.79 3.11
CA PHE A 194 5.56 -18.64 3.79
C PHE A 194 6.64 -18.24 2.79
N THR A 195 7.00 -16.96 2.80
CA THR A 195 7.94 -16.38 1.84
C THR A 195 9.41 -16.58 2.20
N GLN A 196 9.69 -16.97 3.44
CA GLN A 196 11.05 -17.19 3.98
C GLN A 196 11.02 -18.39 4.93
N GLU A 197 12.01 -19.29 4.84
CA GLU A 197 12.07 -20.48 5.70
C GLU A 197 12.44 -20.15 7.16
N GLU A 198 13.22 -19.08 7.36
CA GLU A 198 13.68 -18.64 8.68
C GLU A 198 12.68 -17.75 9.40
N LEU A 199 11.55 -17.42 8.77
CA LEU A 199 10.48 -16.64 9.37
C LEU A 199 9.30 -17.54 9.73
N TRP A 200 8.76 -17.31 10.93
CA TRP A 200 7.53 -17.99 11.36
C TRP A 200 6.27 -17.31 10.86
N VAL A 201 6.34 -16.01 10.57
CA VAL A 201 5.20 -15.20 10.14
C VAL A 201 4.92 -15.44 8.65
N PRO A 202 3.72 -15.87 8.26
CA PRO A 202 3.33 -15.97 6.86
C PRO A 202 2.76 -14.66 6.33
N VAL A 203 2.69 -14.52 5.02
CA VAL A 203 1.79 -13.55 4.36
C VAL A 203 0.40 -14.18 4.33
N SER A 204 -0.58 -13.52 4.97
CA SER A 204 -1.99 -13.94 4.91
C SER A 204 -2.68 -13.26 3.72
N CYS A 205 -3.25 -14.07 2.82
CA CYS A 205 -3.87 -13.64 1.57
C CYS A 205 -5.41 -13.74 1.62
N VAL A 206 -6.07 -12.62 1.86
CA VAL A 206 -7.53 -12.51 1.98
C VAL A 206 -8.15 -12.01 0.67
N ASN A 207 -9.32 -12.54 0.34
CA ASN A 207 -10.07 -12.20 -0.88
C ASN A 207 -9.26 -12.36 -2.20
N GLY A 208 -8.19 -13.16 -2.18
CA GLY A 208 -7.32 -13.41 -3.34
C GLY A 208 -6.39 -12.26 -3.75
N ASN A 209 -6.52 -11.05 -3.18
CA ASN A 209 -5.67 -9.91 -3.52
C ASN A 209 -5.16 -9.07 -2.34
N ILE A 210 -5.67 -9.24 -1.11
CA ILE A 210 -5.12 -8.56 0.07
C ILE A 210 -4.03 -9.41 0.68
N HIS A 211 -2.81 -8.89 0.74
CA HIS A 211 -1.63 -9.51 1.31
C HIS A 211 -1.27 -8.78 2.60
N ILE A 212 -1.46 -9.45 3.73
CA ILE A 212 -1.23 -8.88 5.06
C ILE A 212 0.22 -9.10 5.47
N LEU A 213 0.98 -8.02 5.67
CA LEU A 213 2.39 -8.04 6.05
C LEU A 213 2.65 -7.28 7.38
N PRO A 214 3.75 -7.58 8.09
CA PRO A 214 4.12 -6.88 9.32
C PRO A 214 4.46 -5.41 9.11
N GLY A 215 4.34 -4.62 10.18
CA GLY A 215 4.78 -3.22 10.22
C GLY A 215 6.30 -3.05 10.34
N VAL A 216 7.00 -4.05 10.90
CA VAL A 216 8.46 -4.00 11.09
C VAL A 216 9.18 -3.96 9.72
N PRO A 217 9.94 -2.90 9.39
CA PRO A 217 10.44 -2.70 8.02
C PRO A 217 11.30 -3.85 7.50
N SER A 218 12.21 -4.38 8.32
CA SER A 218 13.08 -5.48 7.91
C SER A 218 12.32 -6.78 7.62
N LEU A 219 11.21 -7.04 8.32
CA LEU A 219 10.35 -8.19 8.05
C LEU A 219 9.49 -7.95 6.82
N PHE A 220 8.90 -6.76 6.71
CA PHE A 220 8.09 -6.36 5.55
C PHE A 220 8.86 -6.54 4.25
N GLN A 221 10.08 -5.99 4.18
CA GLN A 221 10.95 -6.07 3.00
C GLN A 221 11.27 -7.50 2.61
N ARG A 222 11.76 -8.32 3.56
CA ARG A 222 12.10 -9.73 3.31
C ARG A 222 10.89 -10.54 2.85
N MET A 223 9.72 -10.30 3.46
CA MET A 223 8.51 -11.03 3.10
C MET A 223 8.00 -10.60 1.73
N LEU A 224 8.04 -9.31 1.40
CA LEU A 224 7.65 -8.79 0.10
C LEU A 224 8.57 -9.30 -1.01
N ASP A 225 9.89 -9.31 -0.80
CA ASP A 225 10.87 -9.89 -1.73
C ASP A 225 10.59 -11.37 -2.00
N GLY A 226 10.34 -12.15 -0.94
CA GLY A 226 10.00 -13.57 -1.09
C GLY A 226 8.65 -13.79 -1.78
N LEU A 227 7.73 -12.82 -1.73
CA LEU A 227 6.45 -12.90 -2.44
C LEU A 227 6.61 -12.78 -3.96
N LYS A 228 7.71 -12.20 -4.45
CA LYS A 228 7.97 -11.96 -5.88
C LYS A 228 7.76 -13.21 -6.74
N VAL A 229 8.18 -14.39 -6.29
CA VAL A 229 8.05 -15.65 -7.05
C VAL A 229 6.58 -16.04 -7.30
N HIS A 230 5.68 -15.62 -6.41
CA HIS A 230 4.24 -15.84 -6.55
C HIS A 230 3.57 -14.78 -7.43
N LEU A 231 4.17 -13.59 -7.56
CA LEU A 231 3.62 -12.49 -8.34
C LEU A 231 4.06 -12.54 -9.81
N VAL A 232 5.31 -12.92 -10.10
CA VAL A 232 5.87 -12.94 -11.47
C VAL A 232 4.97 -13.68 -12.49
N PRO A 233 4.43 -14.89 -12.20
CA PRO A 233 3.54 -15.59 -13.13
C PRO A 233 2.23 -14.86 -13.43
N ARG A 234 1.86 -13.89 -12.59
CA ARG A 234 0.64 -13.09 -12.68
C ARG A 234 0.92 -11.69 -13.24
N LEU A 235 2.14 -11.36 -13.61
CA LEU A 235 2.45 -10.06 -14.23
C LEU A 235 2.03 -10.06 -15.69
N SER A 236 1.68 -8.88 -16.20
CA SER A 236 1.39 -8.70 -17.62
C SER A 236 2.64 -8.78 -18.52
N ASP A 237 3.82 -8.68 -17.92
CA ASP A 237 5.12 -8.94 -18.54
C ASP A 237 5.86 -10.02 -17.73
N PRO A 238 5.65 -11.31 -18.05
CA PRO A 238 6.27 -12.42 -17.31
C PRO A 238 7.79 -12.49 -17.49
N GLU A 239 8.33 -11.90 -18.56
CA GLU A 239 9.79 -11.81 -18.78
C GLU A 239 10.46 -10.82 -17.82
N GLY A 240 9.68 -9.99 -17.13
CA GLY A 240 10.16 -9.09 -16.09
C GLY A 240 11.04 -7.98 -16.62
N LYS A 241 10.84 -7.53 -17.86
CA LYS A 241 11.51 -6.33 -18.40
C LYS A 241 11.09 -5.09 -17.59
N GLY A 242 9.87 -5.12 -17.05
CA GLY A 242 9.43 -4.20 -16.01
C GLY A 242 9.22 -2.78 -16.54
N VAL A 243 9.53 -1.78 -15.72
CA VAL A 243 9.46 -0.37 -16.10
C VAL A 243 10.86 0.22 -16.07
N HIS A 244 11.23 0.88 -17.15
CA HIS A 244 12.52 1.54 -17.33
C HIS A 244 12.43 3.01 -16.92
N ARG A 245 13.55 3.54 -16.45
CA ARG A 245 13.72 4.95 -16.12
C ARG A 245 14.97 5.49 -16.81
N ILE A 246 14.84 6.60 -17.51
CA ILE A 246 15.97 7.37 -18.04
C ILE A 246 15.97 8.72 -17.36
N LEU A 247 17.12 9.12 -16.84
CA LEU A 247 17.34 10.39 -16.16
C LEU A 247 18.20 11.30 -17.03
N PHE A 248 17.86 12.58 -17.06
CA PHE A 248 18.61 13.62 -17.73
C PHE A 248 18.91 14.73 -16.74
N SER A 249 20.19 15.08 -16.59
CA SER A 249 20.62 16.23 -15.82
C SER A 249 20.65 17.46 -16.71
N THR A 250 19.87 18.49 -16.38
CA THR A 250 19.75 19.73 -17.16
C THR A 250 20.18 20.95 -16.33
N PRO A 251 20.93 21.91 -16.92
CA PRO A 251 21.21 23.19 -16.27
C PRO A 251 20.02 24.16 -16.33
N LEU A 252 18.97 23.83 -17.09
CA LEU A 252 17.84 24.73 -17.32
C LEU A 252 16.88 24.71 -16.12
N PRO A 253 16.29 25.86 -15.75
CA PRO A 253 15.23 25.91 -14.77
C PRO A 253 13.98 25.18 -15.29
N GLU A 254 13.16 24.65 -14.39
CA GLU A 254 11.93 23.92 -14.75
C GLU A 254 11.02 24.71 -15.70
N SER A 255 10.88 26.03 -15.46
CA SER A 255 10.10 26.92 -16.31
C SER A 255 10.59 27.01 -17.76
N ALA A 256 11.88 26.82 -18.01
CA ALA A 256 12.46 26.87 -19.36
C ALA A 256 12.21 25.58 -20.15
N VAL A 257 12.04 24.43 -19.47
CA VAL A 257 11.78 23.13 -20.12
C VAL A 257 10.30 22.75 -20.11
N ALA A 258 9.45 23.41 -19.31
CA ALA A 258 8.05 23.05 -19.11
C ALA A 258 7.22 22.90 -20.40
N GLU A 259 7.36 23.84 -21.35
CA GLU A 259 6.62 23.78 -22.63
C GLU A 259 7.04 22.55 -23.45
N TYR A 260 8.34 22.32 -23.60
CA TYR A 260 8.87 21.15 -24.27
C TYR A 260 8.40 19.85 -23.61
N LEU A 261 8.49 19.75 -22.28
CA LEU A 261 8.06 18.56 -21.55
C LEU A 261 6.55 18.31 -21.69
N THR A 262 5.74 19.35 -21.81
CA THR A 262 4.30 19.24 -22.06
C THR A 262 4.03 18.63 -23.45
N HIS A 263 4.74 19.10 -24.49
CA HIS A 263 4.62 18.53 -25.83
C HIS A 263 5.15 17.09 -25.90
N LEU A 264 6.30 16.81 -25.26
CA LEU A 264 6.86 15.48 -25.18
C LEU A 264 5.89 14.53 -24.47
N ALA A 265 5.32 14.93 -23.33
CA ALA A 265 4.34 14.14 -22.59
C ALA A 265 3.11 13.81 -23.44
N ALA A 266 2.62 14.75 -24.26
CA ALA A 266 1.52 14.49 -25.18
C ALA A 266 1.91 13.51 -26.30
N LYS A 267 3.12 13.66 -26.87
CA LYS A 267 3.67 12.80 -27.94
C LYS A 267 3.84 11.34 -27.49
N VAL A 268 4.32 11.12 -26.27
CA VAL A 268 4.69 9.78 -25.77
C VAL A 268 3.58 9.11 -24.95
N LYS A 269 2.43 9.77 -24.80
CA LYS A 269 1.31 9.32 -23.98
C LYS A 269 0.73 8.00 -24.47
N GLU A 270 0.59 7.84 -25.78
CA GLU A 270 0.01 6.63 -26.39
C GLU A 270 0.91 5.41 -26.24
N GLN A 271 2.22 5.64 -26.07
CA GLN A 271 3.25 4.64 -25.79
C GLN A 271 3.34 4.32 -24.28
N GLY A 272 2.51 4.95 -23.45
CA GLY A 272 2.47 4.72 -22.01
C GLY A 272 3.71 5.23 -21.26
N ILE A 273 4.41 6.23 -21.82
CA ILE A 273 5.59 6.83 -21.20
C ILE A 273 5.17 8.05 -20.39
N SER A 274 5.66 8.15 -19.17
CA SER A 274 5.52 9.31 -18.30
C SER A 274 6.76 10.19 -18.40
N VAL A 275 6.54 11.51 -18.51
CA VAL A 275 7.58 12.53 -18.51
C VAL A 275 7.48 13.32 -17.21
N GLY A 276 8.59 13.51 -16.51
CA GLY A 276 8.65 14.27 -15.26
C GLY A 276 9.83 15.24 -15.24
N SER A 277 9.70 16.30 -14.44
CA SER A 277 10.78 17.20 -14.06
C SER A 277 10.79 17.33 -12.55
N TYR A 278 11.99 17.29 -11.96
CA TYR A 278 12.20 17.36 -10.53
C TYR A 278 13.25 18.43 -10.24
N PRO A 279 12.83 19.63 -9.82
CA PRO A 279 13.76 20.65 -9.38
C PRO A 279 14.47 20.21 -8.11
N ARG A 280 15.78 20.45 -8.03
CA ARG A 280 16.58 20.08 -6.87
C ARG A 280 17.02 21.33 -6.14
N TRP A 281 16.42 21.57 -4.97
CA TRP A 281 16.70 22.77 -4.17
C TRP A 281 18.18 22.81 -3.77
N GLY A 282 18.81 23.98 -3.93
CA GLY A 282 20.23 24.16 -3.62
C GLY A 282 21.22 23.55 -4.62
N LYS A 283 20.75 22.93 -5.71
CA LYS A 283 21.61 22.38 -6.79
C LYS A 283 21.52 23.24 -8.05
N SER A 284 22.62 23.30 -8.80
CA SER A 284 22.67 24.05 -10.06
C SER A 284 21.93 23.36 -11.23
N ARG A 285 21.52 22.10 -11.06
CA ARG A 285 20.95 21.26 -12.12
C ARG A 285 19.66 20.57 -11.71
N ASN A 286 18.67 20.59 -12.59
CA ASN A 286 17.40 19.87 -12.44
C ASN A 286 17.46 18.49 -13.09
N THR A 287 16.53 17.63 -12.70
CA THR A 287 16.40 16.28 -13.27
C THR A 287 15.15 16.19 -14.13
N VAL A 288 15.29 15.75 -15.37
CA VAL A 288 14.18 15.32 -16.23
C VAL A 288 14.16 13.80 -16.28
N THR A 289 12.98 13.20 -16.29
CA THR A 289 12.81 11.74 -16.24
C THR A 289 11.83 11.25 -17.28
N LEU A 290 12.20 10.18 -17.97
CA LEU A 290 11.29 9.35 -18.78
C LEU A 290 11.07 8.01 -18.08
N VAL A 291 9.82 7.59 -17.98
CA VAL A 291 9.43 6.31 -17.35
C VAL A 291 8.48 5.56 -18.27
N GLY A 292 8.80 4.33 -18.64
CA GLY A 292 7.95 3.53 -19.53
C GLY A 292 8.38 2.07 -19.64
N ARG A 293 7.59 1.26 -20.35
CA ARG A 293 7.89 -0.17 -20.56
C ARG A 293 8.66 -0.44 -21.86
N ASP A 294 8.57 0.46 -22.83
CA ASP A 294 9.25 0.34 -24.12
C ASP A 294 10.62 1.01 -24.06
N ALA A 295 11.63 0.26 -23.62
CA ALA A 295 13.00 0.74 -23.52
C ALA A 295 13.54 1.21 -24.87
N ASP A 296 13.30 0.45 -25.94
CA ASP A 296 13.83 0.74 -27.26
C ASP A 296 13.27 2.05 -27.80
N TYR A 297 11.96 2.28 -27.66
CA TYR A 297 11.35 3.54 -28.03
C TYR A 297 11.85 4.70 -27.17
N MET A 298 12.00 4.51 -25.85
CA MET A 298 12.56 5.52 -24.96
C MET A 298 13.99 5.91 -25.35
N GLU A 299 14.82 4.96 -25.79
CA GLU A 299 16.17 5.24 -26.28
C GLU A 299 16.16 6.11 -27.56
N THR A 300 15.15 5.98 -28.42
CA THR A 300 15.02 6.87 -29.61
C THR A 300 14.78 8.34 -29.24
N LEU A 301 14.26 8.61 -28.03
CA LEU A 301 13.97 9.96 -27.54
C LEU A 301 15.18 10.62 -26.87
N VAL A 302 16.24 9.88 -26.56
CA VAL A 302 17.36 10.37 -25.74
C VAL A 302 18.01 11.60 -26.37
N LEU A 303 18.36 11.55 -27.66
CA LEU A 303 19.03 12.66 -28.34
C LEU A 303 18.15 13.90 -28.44
N GLU A 304 16.85 13.71 -28.73
CA GLU A 304 15.85 14.80 -28.78
C GLU A 304 15.73 15.49 -27.42
N VAL A 305 15.66 14.70 -26.33
CA VAL A 305 15.56 15.23 -24.97
C VAL A 305 16.84 15.93 -24.55
N GLU A 306 18.01 15.34 -24.79
CA GLU A 306 19.31 15.96 -24.44
C GLU A 306 19.48 17.33 -25.11
N GLU A 307 19.13 17.44 -26.39
CA GLU A 307 19.19 18.71 -27.12
C GLU A 307 18.20 19.73 -26.56
N ALA A 308 16.92 19.34 -26.39
CA ALA A 308 15.87 20.24 -25.95
C ALA A 308 16.09 20.75 -24.51
N VAL A 309 16.61 19.91 -23.61
CA VAL A 309 16.88 20.29 -22.22
C VAL A 309 18.31 20.80 -22.01
N GLN A 310 19.13 20.88 -23.06
CA GLN A 310 20.57 21.19 -22.97
C GLN A 310 21.29 20.38 -21.88
N GLY A 311 20.89 19.11 -21.75
CA GLY A 311 21.28 18.22 -20.68
C GLY A 311 22.06 17.01 -21.17
N ARG A 312 22.31 16.08 -20.25
CA ARG A 312 22.91 14.79 -20.55
C ARG A 312 22.22 13.69 -19.77
N ARG A 313 22.16 12.50 -20.36
CA ARG A 313 21.74 11.29 -19.65
C ARG A 313 22.67 11.01 -18.47
N VAL A 314 22.09 10.67 -17.34
CA VAL A 314 22.79 10.28 -16.12
C VAL A 314 22.22 8.98 -15.55
N SER A 315 23.05 8.26 -14.80
CA SER A 315 22.69 7.04 -14.07
C SER A 315 22.09 7.33 -12.69
N ALA A 316 22.48 8.46 -12.08
CA ALA A 316 21.96 8.96 -10.81
C ALA A 316 21.74 10.47 -10.89
N GLU A 317 20.83 10.99 -10.07
CA GLU A 317 20.46 12.42 -10.10
C GLU A 317 21.65 13.33 -9.80
N ASP A 318 22.55 12.88 -8.93
CA ASP A 318 23.73 13.58 -8.43
C ASP A 318 25.02 13.36 -9.24
N GLU A 319 24.98 12.54 -10.31
CA GLU A 319 26.18 12.19 -11.08
C GLU A 319 26.95 13.40 -11.65
N MET A 320 26.23 14.47 -11.98
CA MET A 320 26.81 15.70 -12.55
C MET A 320 26.86 16.85 -11.55
N ASP A 321 26.60 16.59 -10.27
CA ASP A 321 26.76 17.60 -9.23
C ASP A 321 28.24 17.76 -8.92
N SER A 322 28.72 19.01 -8.81
CA SER A 322 30.11 19.22 -8.40
C SER A 322 30.25 19.05 -6.88
N GLU A 323 31.29 18.34 -6.42
CA GLU A 323 31.59 18.18 -4.98
C GLU A 323 31.83 19.53 -4.25
N THR A 324 32.11 20.59 -5.02
CA THR A 324 32.40 21.94 -4.54
C THR A 324 31.20 22.89 -4.54
N GLU A 325 30.03 22.46 -5.03
CA GLU A 325 28.83 23.29 -4.93
C GLU A 325 28.38 23.32 -3.47
N PRO A 326 28.41 24.50 -2.80
CA PRO A 326 27.88 24.59 -1.46
C PRO A 326 26.40 24.25 -1.55
N ASP A 327 25.90 23.40 -0.65
CA ASP A 327 24.49 23.45 -0.28
C ASP A 327 24.23 24.91 0.08
N ALA A 328 23.50 25.62 -0.78
CA ALA A 328 23.22 27.04 -0.64
C ALA A 328 22.43 27.38 0.64
N ASP A 329 22.17 26.38 1.48
CA ASP A 329 21.35 26.39 2.67
C ASP A 329 22.05 25.83 3.92
N LYS A 330 23.40 25.79 3.97
CA LYS A 330 24.06 25.72 5.30
C LYS A 330 23.82 27.06 6.00
N PRO A 331 23.01 27.12 7.08
CA PRO A 331 22.90 28.35 7.86
C PRO A 331 24.28 28.70 8.41
N SER A 332 24.63 29.98 8.31
CA SER A 332 25.88 30.55 8.81
C SER A 332 25.94 30.51 10.33
#